data_AF-A0A2S1KRS5-F1
#
_entry.id   AF-A0A2S1KRS5-F1
#
_cell.length_a   1.000
_cell.length_b   1.000
_cell.length_c   1.000
_cell.angle_alpha   90.00
_cell.angle_beta   90.00
_cell.angle_gamma   90.00
#
_symmetry.space_group_name_H-M   'P 1'
#
loop_
_entity.id
_entity.type
_entity.pdbx_description
1 polymer ?
#
loop_
_entity_poly.entity_id
_entity_poly.type
_entity_poly.pdbx_seq_one_letter_code
_entity_poly.pdbx_strand_id
1 'polypeptide(L)'
;MASALKLEDIAAKKVSLGYSGDTSRLAYVETSNKLEYLIGGWNALLNKIYVISFEEDGLLFMGINMVNQFTDNDKFIPLSDLGVISYKKSKFINGRLMFNGEKLVINSSDGKSTEHIMYTFLAIAKWVKNDLPNVHAAINNYPTLKERMDAKNTQTEIKSSSNSNLADLRELKSLLDDGIITQDDFDKKKADILG
;
A
#
# COMPACT_ATOMS: atom_id res chain seq x y z
N MET A 1 28.50 -1.67 3.29
CA MET A 1 27.03 -1.69 3.08
C MET A 1 26.56 -0.26 2.89
N ALA A 2 25.70 -0.03 1.90
CA ALA A 2 25.18 1.30 1.55
C ALA A 2 24.27 1.84 2.68
N SER A 3 24.32 3.15 2.92
CA SER A 3 23.61 3.81 4.01
C SER A 3 22.27 4.39 3.56
N ALA A 4 21.22 4.13 4.33
CA ALA A 4 19.91 4.74 4.13
C ALA A 4 19.83 6.22 4.59
N LEU A 5 20.93 6.78 5.10
CA LEU A 5 20.99 8.19 5.53
C LEU A 5 21.42 9.13 4.39
N LYS A 6 21.96 8.58 3.30
CA LYS A 6 22.49 9.34 2.17
C LYS A 6 21.64 9.12 0.92
N LEU A 7 21.22 10.20 0.28
CA LEU A 7 20.40 10.13 -0.94
C LEU A 7 21.10 9.37 -2.08
N GLU A 8 22.42 9.51 -2.23
CA GLU A 8 23.21 8.80 -3.23
C GLU A 8 23.13 7.27 -3.09
N ASP A 9 23.20 6.78 -1.86
CA ASP A 9 23.12 5.36 -1.53
C ASP A 9 21.68 4.84 -1.71
N ILE A 10 20.68 5.66 -1.38
CA ILE A 10 19.26 5.31 -1.60
C ILE A 10 18.97 5.23 -3.10
N ALA A 11 19.41 6.23 -3.88
CA ALA A 11 19.26 6.24 -5.34
C ALA A 11 19.92 5.01 -5.98
N ALA A 12 21.15 4.68 -5.57
CA ALA A 12 21.86 3.49 -6.04
C ALA A 12 21.11 2.19 -5.67
N LYS A 13 20.56 2.10 -4.46
CA LYS A 13 19.74 0.95 -4.04
C LYS A 13 18.49 0.83 -4.91
N LYS A 14 17.75 1.91 -5.16
CA LYS A 14 16.58 1.91 -6.06
C LYS A 14 16.94 1.42 -7.46
N VAL A 15 18.01 1.94 -8.04
CA VAL A 15 18.50 1.52 -9.37
C VAL A 15 18.88 0.03 -9.37
N SER A 16 19.53 -0.47 -8.32
CA SER A 16 19.87 -1.90 -8.20
C SER A 16 18.64 -2.81 -8.11
N LEU A 17 17.51 -2.28 -7.64
CA LEU A 17 16.22 -2.98 -7.58
C LEU A 17 15.38 -2.80 -8.85
N GLY A 18 15.89 -2.08 -9.86
CA GLY A 18 15.19 -1.86 -11.14
C GLY A 18 14.27 -0.63 -11.18
N TYR A 19 14.35 0.26 -10.20
CA TYR A 19 13.54 1.48 -10.11
C TYR A 19 14.32 2.73 -10.51
N SER A 20 13.61 3.83 -10.75
CA SER A 20 14.24 5.14 -10.94
C SER A 20 15.08 5.54 -9.72
N GLY A 21 16.24 6.17 -9.96
CA GLY A 21 17.06 6.77 -8.92
C GLY A 21 16.46 8.05 -8.30
N ASP A 22 15.22 8.41 -8.65
CA ASP A 22 14.49 9.53 -8.05
C ASP A 22 14.28 9.31 -6.55
N THR A 23 14.79 10.23 -5.73
CA THR A 23 14.69 10.19 -4.27
C THR A 23 13.78 11.27 -3.71
N SER A 24 12.92 11.89 -4.53
CA SER A 24 12.08 13.02 -4.09
C SER A 24 10.91 12.63 -3.19
N ARG A 25 10.55 11.34 -3.15
CA ARG A 25 9.34 10.80 -2.50
C ARG A 25 9.68 9.66 -1.55
N LEU A 26 10.57 9.94 -0.59
CA LEU A 26 11.04 8.96 0.38
C LEU A 26 10.49 9.24 1.78
N ALA A 27 10.07 8.19 2.46
CA ALA A 27 9.72 8.24 3.87
C ALA A 27 10.59 7.27 4.68
N TYR A 28 11.05 7.72 5.84
CA TYR A 28 11.68 6.86 6.84
C TYR A 28 10.61 6.34 7.79
N VAL A 29 10.39 5.03 7.83
CA VAL A 29 9.22 4.44 8.49
C VAL A 29 9.62 3.31 9.44
N GLU A 30 9.18 3.41 10.70
CA GLU A 30 9.15 2.29 11.64
C GLU A 30 7.79 1.58 11.53
N THR A 31 7.80 0.34 11.08
CA THR A 31 6.60 -0.46 10.83
C THR A 31 6.14 -1.18 12.10
N SER A 32 4.83 -1.20 12.37
CA SER A 32 4.28 -2.07 13.42
C SER A 32 4.44 -3.56 13.09
N ASN A 33 4.29 -4.40 14.11
CA ASN A 33 4.28 -5.86 13.97
C ASN A 33 3.15 -6.36 13.04
N LYS A 34 2.16 -5.51 12.69
CA LYS A 34 1.02 -5.88 11.84
C LYS A 34 1.29 -5.77 10.35
N LEU A 35 2.47 -5.29 9.93
CA LEU A 35 2.81 -5.14 8.50
C LEU A 35 2.62 -6.45 7.72
N GLU A 36 2.83 -7.60 8.36
CA GLU A 36 2.57 -8.94 7.84
C GLU A 36 1.18 -9.13 7.20
N TYR A 37 0.18 -8.34 7.61
CA TYR A 37 -1.15 -8.35 6.98
C TYR A 37 -1.18 -7.82 5.55
N LEU A 38 -0.25 -6.93 5.19
CA LEU A 38 -0.14 -6.38 3.84
C LEU A 38 0.78 -7.24 2.95
N ILE A 39 1.75 -7.92 3.53
CA ILE A 39 2.85 -8.55 2.78
C ILE A 39 2.91 -10.09 2.88
N GLY A 40 1.97 -10.71 3.58
CA GLY A 40 1.77 -12.16 3.62
C GLY A 40 2.95 -12.95 4.18
N GLY A 41 3.00 -13.19 5.49
CA GLY A 41 3.91 -14.15 6.14
C GLY A 41 5.42 -13.92 5.92
N TRP A 42 5.81 -12.78 5.34
CA TRP A 42 7.20 -12.44 5.06
C TRP A 42 7.94 -12.13 6.35
N ASN A 43 8.73 -13.09 6.85
CA ASN A 43 9.70 -12.99 7.94
C ASN A 43 9.48 -11.79 8.88
N ALA A 44 8.40 -11.86 9.68
CA ALA A 44 7.94 -10.82 10.60
C ALA A 44 8.95 -10.40 11.71
N LEU A 45 10.20 -10.86 11.62
CA LEU A 45 11.21 -10.79 12.67
C LEU A 45 12.49 -10.04 12.27
N LEU A 46 12.73 -9.70 11.01
CA LEU A 46 13.99 -9.04 10.60
C LEU A 46 13.71 -7.67 9.96
N ASN A 47 13.84 -6.63 10.79
CA ASN A 47 13.78 -5.19 10.49
C ASN A 47 12.38 -4.57 10.51
N LYS A 48 12.15 -3.74 11.54
CA LYS A 48 10.96 -2.90 11.69
C LYS A 48 11.13 -1.53 11.04
N ILE A 49 12.20 -1.30 10.29
CA ILE A 49 12.52 0.02 9.75
C ILE A 49 12.81 -0.09 8.26
N TYR A 50 12.18 0.80 7.50
CA TYR A 50 12.28 0.87 6.06
C TYR A 50 12.47 2.31 5.61
N VAL A 51 13.18 2.47 4.50
CA VAL A 51 12.97 3.63 3.62
C VAL A 51 11.91 3.21 2.61
N ILE A 52 10.75 3.86 2.66
CA ILE A 52 9.66 3.62 1.70
C ILE A 52 9.78 4.66 0.59
N SER A 53 9.83 4.20 -0.65
CA SER A 53 9.70 5.03 -1.83
C SER A 53 8.29 4.93 -2.39
N PHE A 54 7.66 6.07 -2.64
CA PHE A 54 6.32 6.16 -3.21
C PHE A 54 6.42 6.20 -4.75
N GLU A 55 6.29 5.03 -5.36
CA GLU A 55 6.32 4.84 -6.82
C GLU A 55 4.92 5.02 -7.43
N GLU A 56 4.84 5.27 -8.73
CA GLU A 56 3.56 5.49 -9.42
C GLU A 56 2.65 4.24 -9.39
N ASP A 57 3.26 3.05 -9.40
CA ASP A 57 2.62 1.75 -9.48
C ASP A 57 2.60 0.99 -8.13
N GLY A 58 3.05 1.61 -7.05
CA GLY A 58 3.05 0.96 -5.73
C GLY A 58 3.98 1.60 -4.71
N LEU A 59 4.32 0.83 -3.68
CA LEU A 59 5.23 1.22 -2.62
C LEU A 59 6.43 0.29 -2.60
N LEU A 60 7.63 0.86 -2.72
CA LEU A 60 8.88 0.13 -2.56
C LEU A 60 9.41 0.29 -1.14
N PHE A 61 9.38 -0.79 -0.37
CA PHE A 61 9.98 -0.88 0.95
C PHE A 61 11.43 -1.33 0.81
N MET A 62 12.37 -0.49 1.22
CA MET A 62 13.79 -0.85 1.28
C MET A 62 14.20 -1.08 2.73
N GLY A 63 14.53 -2.33 3.06
CA GLY A 63 14.79 -2.77 4.43
C GLY A 63 16.11 -2.24 4.96
N ILE A 64 16.12 -1.77 6.22
CA ILE A 64 17.34 -1.26 6.86
C ILE A 64 17.54 -1.86 8.25
N ASN A 65 18.80 -2.04 8.63
CA ASN A 65 19.16 -2.51 9.98
C ASN A 65 19.17 -1.36 11.00
N MET A 66 19.44 -1.68 12.28
CA MET A 66 19.46 -0.70 13.37
C MET A 66 20.54 0.40 13.22
N VAL A 67 21.53 0.21 12.36
CA VAL A 67 22.58 1.19 12.05
C VAL A 67 22.34 1.90 10.71
N ASN A 68 21.12 1.85 10.18
CA ASN A 68 20.69 2.51 8.93
C ASN A 68 21.46 2.06 7.69
N GLN A 69 21.87 0.79 7.63
CA GLN A 69 22.41 0.19 6.43
C GLN A 69 21.34 -0.64 5.74
N PHE A 70 21.30 -0.57 4.42
CA PHE A 70 20.40 -1.40 3.63
C PHE A 70 20.68 -2.89 3.85
N THR A 71 19.61 -3.65 3.90
CA THR A 71 19.62 -5.11 3.91
C THR A 71 19.02 -5.62 2.60
N ASP A 72 18.88 -6.93 2.46
CA ASP A 72 18.21 -7.56 1.31
C ASP A 72 16.73 -7.84 1.59
N ASN A 73 16.16 -7.12 2.58
CA ASN A 73 14.75 -7.26 3.00
C ASN A 73 13.90 -6.20 2.28
N ASP A 74 14.04 -6.14 0.96
CA ASP A 74 13.28 -5.20 0.15
C ASP A 74 11.97 -5.85 -0.33
N LYS A 75 10.91 -5.07 -0.42
CA LYS A 75 9.61 -5.54 -0.88
C LYS A 75 8.88 -4.46 -1.64
N PHE A 76 8.42 -4.80 -2.83
CA PHE A 76 7.46 -3.98 -3.54
C PHE A 76 6.04 -4.45 -3.24
N ILE A 77 5.16 -3.51 -2.93
CA ILE A 77 3.71 -3.73 -2.81
C ILE A 77 3.03 -3.00 -3.97
N PRO A 78 2.44 -3.72 -4.93
CA PRO A 78 1.81 -3.10 -6.08
C PRO A 78 0.55 -2.34 -5.67
N LEU A 79 0.21 -1.32 -6.45
CA LEU A 79 -0.99 -0.51 -6.27
C LEU A 79 -2.27 -1.36 -6.25
N SER A 80 -2.32 -2.50 -6.93
CA SER A 80 -3.47 -3.42 -6.89
C SER A 80 -3.76 -3.97 -5.49
N ASP A 81 -2.74 -4.09 -4.66
CA ASP A 81 -2.81 -4.73 -3.35
C ASP A 81 -2.97 -3.67 -2.23
N LEU A 82 -2.81 -2.39 -2.59
CA LEU A 82 -2.94 -1.27 -1.69
C LEU A 82 -4.38 -0.74 -1.68
N GLY A 83 -4.88 -0.51 -0.48
CA GLY A 83 -6.08 0.26 -0.21
C GLY A 83 -5.80 1.75 -0.12
N VAL A 84 -6.48 2.41 0.82
CA VAL A 84 -6.23 3.80 1.17
C VAL A 84 -4.90 3.91 1.91
N ILE A 85 -4.06 4.85 1.49
CA ILE A 85 -2.88 5.29 2.23
C ILE A 85 -3.22 6.65 2.83
N SER A 86 -2.92 6.85 4.11
CA SER A 86 -3.18 8.14 4.77
C SER A 86 -2.17 8.41 5.88
N TYR A 87 -2.09 9.65 6.32
CA TYR A 87 -1.25 10.04 7.43
C TYR A 87 -2.01 10.91 8.44
N LYS A 88 -1.62 10.83 9.70
CA LYS A 88 -2.20 11.63 10.79
C LYS A 88 -1.12 12.16 11.71
N LYS A 89 -1.12 13.48 11.88
CA LYS A 89 -0.35 14.14 12.95
C LYS A 89 -0.89 13.66 14.30
N SER A 90 -0.07 12.93 15.04
CA SER A 90 -0.40 12.46 16.37
C SER A 90 0.83 12.55 17.25
N LYS A 91 0.65 13.12 18.44
CA LYS A 91 1.69 13.10 19.48
C LYS A 91 1.80 11.72 20.14
N PHE A 92 0.86 10.81 19.90
CA PHE A 92 0.86 9.49 20.48
C PHE A 92 0.64 8.43 19.40
N ILE A 93 1.62 7.57 19.17
CA ILE A 93 1.59 6.54 18.13
C ILE A 93 2.15 5.25 18.74
N ASN A 94 1.41 4.14 18.61
CA ASN A 94 1.80 2.82 19.14
C ASN A 94 2.22 2.84 20.63
N GLY A 95 1.51 3.60 21.47
CA GLY A 95 1.83 3.68 22.91
C GLY A 95 3.00 4.60 23.26
N ARG A 96 3.62 5.27 22.28
CA ARG A 96 4.78 6.14 22.47
C ARG A 96 4.43 7.60 22.20
N LEU A 97 4.95 8.50 23.03
CA LEU A 97 4.92 9.93 22.79
C LEU A 97 5.93 10.26 21.66
N MET A 98 5.46 10.91 20.60
CA MET A 98 6.21 11.19 19.37
C MET A 98 6.15 12.69 19.05
N PHE A 99 7.31 13.31 18.86
CA PHE A 99 7.44 14.72 18.46
C PHE A 99 8.00 14.90 17.04
N ASN A 100 8.60 13.85 16.49
CA ASN A 100 9.23 13.81 15.17
C ASN A 100 8.63 12.69 14.30
N GLY A 101 7.36 12.37 14.48
CA GLY A 101 6.68 11.33 13.72
C GLY A 101 5.19 11.60 13.53
N GLU A 102 4.68 11.05 12.44
CA GLU A 102 3.26 11.01 12.08
C GLU A 102 2.83 9.55 11.97
N LYS A 103 1.55 9.29 12.24
CA LYS A 103 0.98 7.97 12.02
C LYS A 103 0.77 7.80 10.52
N LEU A 104 1.43 6.84 9.90
CA LEU A 104 1.17 6.41 8.53
C LEU A 104 0.24 5.19 8.59
N VAL A 105 -0.86 5.24 7.86
CA VAL A 105 -1.82 4.15 7.74
C VAL A 105 -1.80 3.66 6.32
N ILE A 106 -1.54 2.37 6.14
CA ILE A 106 -1.59 1.71 4.84
C ILE A 106 -2.65 0.62 4.96
N ASN A 107 -3.68 0.73 4.14
CA ASN A 107 -4.67 -0.34 4.03
C ASN A 107 -4.27 -1.26 2.88
N SER A 108 -4.66 -2.52 2.96
CA SER A 108 -4.68 -3.44 1.81
C SER A 108 -6.00 -3.31 1.06
N SER A 109 -6.03 -3.85 -0.16
CA SER A 109 -7.23 -3.95 -0.98
C SER A 109 -8.33 -4.81 -0.34
N ASP A 110 -7.97 -5.76 0.54
CA ASP A 110 -8.92 -6.57 1.33
C ASP A 110 -9.42 -5.89 2.62
N GLY A 111 -9.06 -4.62 2.85
CA GLY A 111 -9.56 -3.82 3.97
C GLY A 111 -8.80 -3.98 5.28
N LYS A 112 -7.73 -4.80 5.35
CA LYS A 112 -6.84 -4.81 6.52
C LYS A 112 -6.07 -3.50 6.59
N SER A 113 -5.80 -3.04 7.81
CA SER A 113 -5.15 -1.75 8.07
C SER A 113 -3.93 -1.93 8.94
N THR A 114 -2.82 -1.31 8.56
CA THR A 114 -1.59 -1.30 9.33
C THR A 114 -1.17 0.13 9.67
N GLU A 115 -0.82 0.35 10.93
CA GLU A 115 -0.34 1.63 11.42
C GLU A 115 1.17 1.60 11.60
N HIS A 116 1.85 2.62 11.12
CA HIS A 116 3.30 2.77 11.15
C HIS A 116 3.68 4.16 11.68
N ILE A 117 4.90 4.30 12.15
CA ILE A 117 5.49 5.59 12.52
C ILE A 117 6.28 6.07 11.31
N MET A 118 5.81 7.12 10.65
CA MET A 118 6.56 7.83 9.63
C MET A 118 7.29 9.00 10.28
N TYR A 119 8.61 9.01 10.23
CA TYR A 119 9.41 10.07 10.84
C TYR A 119 9.33 11.35 10.00
N THR A 120 9.13 12.48 10.67
CA THR A 120 9.11 13.81 10.04
C THR A 120 10.45 14.53 10.13
N PHE A 121 11.36 14.03 10.98
CA PHE A 121 12.69 14.59 11.13
C PHE A 121 13.65 13.57 11.76
N LEU A 122 14.86 13.47 11.17
CA LEU A 122 16.04 12.84 11.75
C LEU A 122 17.22 13.80 11.63
N ALA A 123 17.90 14.09 12.75
CA ALA A 123 19.04 15.02 12.75
C ALA A 123 20.19 14.56 11.82
N ILE A 124 20.35 13.25 11.67
CA ILE A 124 21.39 12.59 10.88
C ILE A 124 21.02 12.41 9.40
N ALA A 125 19.77 12.70 9.02
CA ALA A 125 19.25 12.53 7.67
C ALA A 125 18.25 13.65 7.34
N LYS A 126 18.77 14.78 6.85
CA LYS A 126 17.95 15.97 6.53
C LYS A 126 16.87 15.70 5.48
N TRP A 127 17.11 14.74 4.59
CA TRP A 127 16.16 14.36 3.54
C TRP A 127 14.80 13.96 4.12
N VAL A 128 14.74 13.35 5.30
CA VAL A 128 13.48 12.94 5.96
C VAL A 128 12.53 14.11 6.16
N LYS A 129 13.07 15.29 6.50
CA LYS A 129 12.26 16.51 6.64
C LYS A 129 11.98 17.16 5.29
N ASN A 130 12.96 17.16 4.39
CA ASN A 130 12.86 17.84 3.10
C ASN A 130 11.86 17.16 2.16
N ASP A 131 11.77 15.83 2.20
CA ASP A 131 10.89 15.04 1.33
C ASP A 131 9.48 14.91 1.89
N LEU A 132 9.28 15.21 3.18
CA LEU A 132 7.97 15.07 3.84
C LEU A 132 6.82 15.75 3.08
N PRO A 133 6.95 16.99 2.53
CA PRO A 133 5.89 17.59 1.74
C PRO A 133 5.58 16.82 0.45
N ASN A 134 6.62 16.26 -0.19
CA ASN A 134 6.47 15.45 -1.41
C ASN A 134 5.83 14.10 -1.09
N VAL A 135 6.15 13.51 0.06
CA VAL A 135 5.50 12.30 0.57
C VAL A 135 4.02 12.56 0.85
N HIS A 136 3.68 13.67 1.51
CA HIS A 136 2.29 14.06 1.73
C HIS A 136 1.55 14.27 0.41
N ALA A 137 2.15 14.96 -0.55
CA ALA A 137 1.59 15.14 -1.89
C ALA A 137 1.41 13.80 -2.61
N ALA A 138 2.40 12.89 -2.53
CA ALA A 138 2.31 11.57 -3.11
C ALA A 138 1.12 10.81 -2.49
N ILE A 139 1.04 10.70 -1.16
CA ILE A 139 -0.07 10.02 -0.45
C ILE A 139 -1.43 10.58 -0.89
N ASN A 140 -1.57 11.91 -0.94
CA ASN A 140 -2.83 12.56 -1.33
C ASN A 140 -3.21 12.32 -2.81
N ASN A 141 -2.23 12.03 -3.66
CA ASN A 141 -2.42 11.76 -5.08
C ASN A 141 -2.52 10.25 -5.39
N TYR A 142 -2.33 9.35 -4.43
CA TYR A 142 -2.58 7.93 -4.67
C TYR A 142 -4.08 7.75 -4.98
N PRO A 143 -4.42 7.13 -6.12
CA PRO A 143 -5.82 6.97 -6.49
C PRO A 143 -6.53 6.15 -5.41
N THR A 144 -7.72 6.56 -4.99
CA THR A 144 -8.50 5.82 -3.99
C THR A 144 -8.95 4.47 -4.54
N LEU A 145 -9.28 3.51 -3.65
CA LEU A 145 -9.84 2.22 -4.07
C LEU A 145 -11.06 2.39 -4.99
N LYS A 146 -11.91 3.38 -4.67
CA LYS A 146 -13.08 3.72 -5.48
C LYS A 146 -12.68 4.16 -6.89
N GLU A 147 -11.75 5.10 -7.03
CA GLU A 147 -11.27 5.56 -8.34
C GLU A 147 -10.60 4.45 -9.15
N ARG A 148 -9.91 3.50 -8.50
CA ARG A 148 -9.32 2.33 -9.17
C ARG A 148 -10.38 1.33 -9.64
N MET A 149 -11.42 1.10 -8.84
CA MET A 149 -12.56 0.26 -9.23
C MET A 149 -13.36 0.90 -10.38
N ASP A 150 -13.61 2.21 -10.32
CA ASP A 150 -14.30 2.97 -11.36
C ASP A 150 -13.48 3.00 -12.67
N ALA A 151 -12.16 3.17 -12.60
CA ALA A 151 -11.27 3.10 -13.77
C ALA A 151 -11.20 1.70 -14.39
N LYS A 152 -11.24 0.64 -13.58
CA LYS A 152 -11.25 -0.76 -14.05
C LYS A 152 -12.58 -1.12 -14.73
N ASN A 153 -13.70 -0.61 -14.23
CA ASN A 153 -15.00 -0.74 -14.90
C ASN A 153 -15.05 0.03 -16.22
N THR A 154 -14.44 1.21 -16.30
CA THR A 154 -14.40 2.01 -17.54
C THR A 154 -13.53 1.39 -18.64
N GLN A 155 -12.51 0.58 -18.31
CA GLN A 155 -11.72 -0.17 -19.30
C GLN A 155 -12.40 -1.47 -19.77
N THR A 156 -13.50 -1.90 -19.13
CA THR A 156 -14.23 -3.13 -19.50
C THR A 156 -15.40 -2.86 -20.46
N GLU A 157 -15.62 -1.61 -20.89
CA GLU A 157 -16.66 -1.27 -21.89
C GLU A 157 -16.19 -1.33 -23.35
N ILE A 158 -14.92 -1.65 -23.61
CA ILE A 158 -14.41 -1.85 -24.98
C ILE A 158 -13.84 -3.26 -25.14
N LYS A 159 -14.64 -4.30 -24.85
CA LYS A 159 -14.67 -5.58 -25.58
C LYS A 159 -15.67 -6.57 -24.97
N SER A 160 -16.67 -6.90 -25.77
CA SER A 160 -17.43 -8.17 -25.79
C SER A 160 -18.76 -8.20 -25.06
N SER A 161 -19.78 -7.68 -25.76
CA SER A 161 -21.16 -8.12 -25.68
C SER A 161 -21.25 -9.63 -25.99
N SER A 162 -21.21 -10.47 -24.95
CA SER A 162 -21.72 -11.87 -24.93
C SER A 162 -21.41 -12.64 -23.64
N ASN A 163 -20.58 -12.10 -22.71
CA ASN A 163 -20.17 -12.83 -21.49
C ASN A 163 -20.71 -12.27 -20.16
N SER A 164 -21.45 -11.16 -20.15
CA SER A 164 -21.95 -10.52 -18.90
C SER A 164 -22.85 -11.47 -18.10
N ASN A 165 -23.80 -12.13 -18.77
CA ASN A 165 -24.82 -12.92 -18.09
C ASN A 165 -24.22 -14.13 -17.33
N LEU A 166 -23.12 -14.71 -17.81
CA LEU A 166 -22.46 -15.83 -17.13
C LEU A 166 -21.64 -15.37 -15.92
N ALA A 167 -21.04 -14.18 -15.99
CA ALA A 167 -20.32 -13.58 -14.87
C ALA A 167 -21.31 -13.20 -13.75
N ASP A 168 -22.42 -12.55 -14.12
CA ASP A 168 -23.47 -12.14 -13.19
C ASP A 168 -24.12 -13.34 -12.49
N LEU A 169 -24.29 -14.47 -13.20
CA LEU A 169 -24.78 -15.72 -12.62
C LEU A 169 -23.79 -16.36 -11.62
N ARG A 170 -22.48 -16.20 -11.83
CA ARG A 170 -21.45 -16.72 -10.91
C ARG A 170 -21.39 -15.90 -9.63
N GLU A 171 -21.49 -14.58 -9.73
CA GLU A 171 -21.54 -13.69 -8.57
C GLU A 171 -22.81 -13.93 -7.74
N LEU A 172 -23.97 -14.06 -8.39
CA LEU A 172 -25.21 -14.42 -7.72
C LEU A 172 -25.11 -15.75 -6.98
N LYS A 173 -24.44 -16.74 -7.59
CA LYS A 173 -24.24 -18.04 -6.95
C LYS A 173 -23.34 -17.93 -5.73
N SER A 174 -22.29 -17.12 -5.78
CA SER A 174 -21.42 -16.85 -4.63
C SER A 174 -22.21 -16.25 -3.47
N LEU A 175 -23.07 -15.27 -3.73
CA LEU A 175 -23.88 -14.63 -2.69
C LEU A 175 -24.88 -15.58 -2.02
N LEU A 176 -25.40 -16.57 -2.76
CA LEU A 176 -26.27 -17.61 -2.22
C LEU A 176 -25.48 -18.61 -1.37
N ASP A 177 -24.32 -19.05 -1.86
CA ASP A 177 -23.44 -19.99 -1.17
C ASP A 177 -22.86 -19.36 0.13
N ASP A 178 -22.66 -18.03 0.14
CA ASP A 178 -22.26 -17.24 1.31
C ASP A 178 -23.43 -16.91 2.27
N GLY A 179 -24.66 -17.31 1.92
CA GLY A 179 -25.87 -17.06 2.73
C GLY A 179 -26.30 -15.59 2.81
N ILE A 180 -25.77 -14.74 1.92
CA ILE A 180 -26.09 -13.30 1.84
C ILE A 180 -27.47 -13.08 1.22
N ILE A 181 -27.85 -13.93 0.27
CA ILE A 181 -29.17 -13.92 -0.37
C ILE A 181 -29.87 -15.26 -0.17
N THR A 182 -31.20 -15.26 -0.29
CA THR A 182 -32.00 -16.48 -0.23
C THR A 182 -32.11 -17.16 -1.60
N GLN A 183 -32.51 -18.42 -1.62
CA GLN A 183 -32.78 -19.16 -2.87
C GLN A 183 -33.82 -18.43 -3.74
N ASP A 184 -34.85 -17.85 -3.13
CA ASP A 184 -35.89 -17.09 -3.83
C ASP A 184 -35.34 -15.81 -4.48
N ASP A 185 -34.38 -15.14 -3.84
CA ASP A 185 -33.71 -13.95 -4.38
C ASP A 185 -32.78 -14.30 -5.55
N PHE A 186 -32.09 -15.44 -5.43
CA PHE A 186 -31.25 -15.98 -6.49
C PHE A 186 -32.09 -16.32 -7.73
N ASP A 187 -33.20 -17.03 -7.56
CA ASP A 187 -34.03 -17.49 -8.68
C ASP A 187 -34.73 -16.32 -9.42
N LYS A 188 -35.16 -15.27 -8.70
CA LYS A 188 -35.68 -14.04 -9.32
C LYS A 188 -34.63 -13.33 -10.17
N LYS A 189 -33.44 -13.09 -9.60
CA LYS A 189 -32.35 -12.39 -10.30
C LYS A 189 -31.78 -13.22 -11.46
N LYS A 190 -31.76 -14.55 -11.33
CA LYS A 190 -31.38 -15.47 -12.40
C LYS A 190 -32.34 -15.40 -13.59
N ALA A 191 -33.64 -15.32 -13.34
CA ALA A 191 -34.64 -15.15 -14.40
C ALA A 191 -34.45 -13.82 -15.14
N ASP A 192 -34.24 -12.73 -14.40
CA ASP A 192 -33.99 -11.40 -14.98
C ASP A 192 -32.73 -11.35 -15.88
N ILE A 193 -31.71 -12.15 -15.57
CA ILE A 193 -30.44 -12.20 -16.32
C ILE A 193 -30.51 -13.13 -17.54
N LEU A 194 -31.34 -14.18 -17.48
CA LEU A 194 -31.46 -15.17 -18.55
C LEU A 194 -32.55 -14.82 -19.57
N GLY A 195 -33.50 -13.93 -19.24
CA GLY A 195 -34.59 -13.51 -20.10
C GLY A 195 -35.81 -14.41 -20.01
#